data_AF-A0A8I1IH11-F1
#
_entry.id   AF-A0A8I1IH11-F1
#
_cell.length_a   1.000
_cell.length_b   1.000
_cell.length_c   1.000
_cell.angle_alpha   90.00
_cell.angle_beta   90.00
_cell.angle_gamma   90.00
#
_symmetry.space_group_name_H-M   'P 1'
#
loop_
_entity.id
_entity.type
_entity.pdbx_description
1 polymer ?
#
loop_
_entity_poly.entity_id
_entity_poly.type
_entity_poly.pdbx_seq_one_letter_code
_entity_poly.pdbx_strand_id
1 'polypeptide(L)'
;MHRTCMNASGLSMMLGALAMLALGSAAPACADAAASADETLVGAPADPPAARHGRRLYLRHCASCHGPTATLGAGGDITGLPENLVAMAVRGFEQMPAVELTREEIAAITAWLDHLASR
;
A
#
# COMPACT_ATOMS: atom_id res chain seq x y z
N MET A 1 -13.89 1.59 18.96
CA MET A 1 -13.82 0.55 20.02
C MET A 1 -12.61 -0.31 19.70
N HIS A 2 -11.51 -0.04 20.39
CA HIS A 2 -10.15 -0.50 20.07
C HIS A 2 -9.89 -1.91 20.61
N ARG A 3 -9.24 -2.75 19.79
CA ARG A 3 -8.58 -3.97 20.25
C ARG A 3 -7.40 -3.59 21.14
N THR A 4 -7.44 -4.04 22.38
CA THR A 4 -6.31 -4.01 23.32
C THR A 4 -5.38 -5.19 23.02
N CYS A 5 -4.13 -4.89 22.66
CA CYS A 5 -3.07 -5.89 22.65
C CYS A 5 -2.38 -5.84 24.02
N MET A 6 -2.42 -6.98 24.69
CA MET A 6 -1.92 -7.23 26.02
C MET A 6 -0.57 -7.95 25.91
N ASN A 7 0.49 -7.41 26.52
CA ASN A 7 1.64 -8.16 27.05
C ASN A 7 2.36 -7.26 28.09
N ALA A 8 2.29 -7.50 29.39
CA ALA A 8 2.78 -8.64 30.18
C ALA A 8 4.32 -8.78 30.17
N SER A 9 4.96 -7.89 30.93
CA SER A 9 5.94 -8.13 32.01
C SER A 9 7.12 -9.10 31.81
N GLY A 10 8.32 -8.57 32.01
CA GLY A 10 9.55 -9.31 32.34
C GLY A 10 10.62 -8.38 32.91
N LEU A 11 10.59 -8.18 34.23
CA LEU A 11 11.38 -7.26 35.04
C LEU A 11 12.73 -7.89 35.49
N SER A 12 13.75 -7.04 35.69
CA SER A 12 14.93 -7.24 36.58
C SER A 12 16.05 -8.18 36.12
N MET A 13 17.34 -7.98 36.41
CA MET A 13 18.16 -6.91 37.02
C MET A 13 19.59 -7.48 36.98
N MET A 14 20.59 -6.74 36.55
CA MET A 14 21.95 -6.86 37.10
C MET A 14 22.66 -5.52 36.89
N LEU A 15 22.77 -4.78 38.00
CA LEU A 15 23.39 -3.47 38.12
C LEU A 15 24.92 -3.56 38.00
N GLY A 16 25.51 -2.55 37.36
CA GLY A 16 26.95 -2.30 37.36
C GLY A 16 27.26 -0.79 37.23
N ALA A 17 26.92 -0.04 38.27
CA ALA A 17 27.59 1.17 38.78
C ALA A 17 28.24 2.19 37.81
N LEU A 18 27.63 3.38 37.69
CA LEU A 18 28.08 4.69 38.20
C LEU A 18 27.78 5.84 37.21
N ALA A 19 27.09 6.86 37.74
CA ALA A 19 27.13 8.29 37.39
C ALA A 19 25.79 8.94 36.94
N MET A 20 25.35 9.87 37.81
CA MET A 20 24.53 11.07 37.60
C MET A 20 23.00 10.95 37.60
N LEU A 21 22.44 11.40 38.73
CA LEU A 21 21.04 11.77 38.93
C LEU A 21 20.74 13.10 38.22
N ALA A 22 19.73 13.09 37.35
CA ALA A 22 18.72 14.16 37.29
C ALA A 22 17.41 13.56 36.77
N LEU A 23 16.36 13.66 37.57
CA LEU A 23 14.99 13.22 37.26
C LEU A 23 14.41 14.05 36.10
N GLY A 24 13.99 13.38 35.04
CA GLY A 24 13.22 13.97 33.94
C GLY A 24 12.46 12.90 33.17
N SER A 25 11.21 12.69 33.55
CA SER A 25 10.26 11.80 32.86
C SER A 25 9.96 12.29 31.45
N ALA A 26 10.19 11.45 30.43
CA ALA A 26 9.38 11.38 29.21
C ALA A 26 9.90 10.29 28.26
N ALA A 27 9.13 9.23 28.10
CA ALA A 27 8.92 8.58 26.81
C ALA A 27 7.39 8.45 26.65
N PRO A 28 6.80 8.33 25.44
CA PRO A 28 7.40 8.35 24.10
C PRO A 28 6.67 9.33 23.14
N ALA A 29 7.30 9.70 22.03
CA ALA A 29 6.56 10.21 20.88
C ALA A 29 7.05 9.50 19.62
N CYS A 30 6.16 8.67 19.07
CA CYS A 30 6.18 8.30 17.66
C CYS A 30 6.35 9.57 16.82
N ALA A 31 7.41 9.62 16.02
CA ALA A 31 7.52 10.61 14.97
C ALA A 31 6.46 10.29 13.91
N ASP A 32 5.31 10.93 14.02
CA ASP A 32 4.45 11.21 12.87
C ASP A 32 5.22 12.18 11.96
N ALA A 33 6.10 11.65 11.11
CA ALA A 33 6.58 12.38 9.95
C ALA A 33 5.48 12.37 8.89
N ALA A 34 4.42 13.13 9.16
CA ALA A 34 3.56 13.64 8.12
C ALA A 34 4.38 14.54 7.19
N ALA A 35 4.20 14.31 5.90
CA ALA A 35 4.22 15.31 4.83
C ALA A 35 5.50 16.14 4.65
N SER A 36 6.27 15.78 3.62
CA SER A 36 6.88 16.80 2.77
C SER A 36 5.85 17.18 1.72
N ALA A 37 5.23 18.34 1.91
CA ALA A 37 4.52 19.06 0.87
C ALA A 37 5.55 19.61 -0.10
N ASP A 38 5.45 19.23 -1.37
CA ASP A 38 6.07 19.95 -2.48
C ASP A 38 4.97 20.29 -3.50
N GLU A 39 4.75 21.60 -3.53
CA GLU A 39 4.13 22.45 -4.54
C GLU A 39 2.65 22.33 -4.98
N THR A 40 1.98 23.44 -4.72
CA THR A 40 0.66 23.93 -5.14
C THR A 40 0.21 23.53 -6.55
N LEU A 41 -0.75 22.60 -6.63
CA LEU A 41 -1.79 22.63 -7.66
C LEU A 41 -3.16 22.50 -6.95
N VAL A 42 -3.97 23.56 -6.98
CA VAL A 42 -5.40 23.44 -6.65
C VAL A 42 -6.04 22.67 -7.80
N GLY A 43 -6.32 21.39 -7.61
CA GLY A 43 -6.99 20.59 -8.64
C GLY A 43 -6.98 19.10 -8.35
N ALA A 44 -8.17 18.57 -8.04
CA ALA A 44 -8.51 17.16 -7.79
C ALA A 44 -7.81 16.49 -6.58
N PRO A 45 -8.51 15.60 -5.85
CA PRO A 45 -7.86 14.76 -4.86
C PRO A 45 -6.81 13.89 -5.55
N ALA A 46 -5.56 13.99 -5.09
CA ALA A 46 -4.49 13.10 -5.52
C ALA A 46 -4.87 11.64 -5.19
N ASP A 47 -4.52 10.70 -6.06
CA ASP A 47 -4.85 9.29 -5.85
C ASP A 47 -4.27 8.79 -4.50
N PRO A 48 -4.96 7.90 -3.78
CA PRO A 48 -4.43 7.29 -2.56
C PRO A 48 -3.02 6.66 -2.78
N PRO A 49 -2.13 6.63 -1.78
CA PRO A 49 -0.76 6.09 -1.95
C PRO A 49 -0.72 4.67 -2.55
N ALA A 50 -1.63 3.79 -2.13
CA ALA A 50 -1.77 2.44 -2.69
C ALA A 50 -2.16 2.47 -4.17
N ALA A 51 -3.16 3.29 -4.54
CA ALA A 51 -3.58 3.46 -5.94
C ALA A 51 -2.45 4.06 -6.81
N ARG A 52 -1.65 5.01 -6.30
CA ARG A 52 -0.46 5.52 -7.01
C ARG A 52 0.58 4.43 -7.27
N HIS A 53 0.80 3.55 -6.29
CA HIS A 53 1.70 2.41 -6.46
C HIS A 53 1.16 1.41 -7.47
N GLY A 54 -0.11 1.05 -7.35
CA GLY A 54 -0.85 0.21 -8.27
C GLY A 54 -0.80 0.72 -9.70
N ARG A 55 -1.00 2.02 -9.91
CA ARG A 55 -0.89 2.66 -11.23
C ARG A 55 0.46 2.39 -11.89
N ARG A 56 1.56 2.50 -11.15
CA ARG A 56 2.91 2.24 -11.70
C ARG A 56 3.09 0.78 -12.09
N LEU A 57 2.58 -0.15 -11.29
CA LEU A 57 2.62 -1.59 -11.60
C LEU A 57 1.74 -1.89 -12.82
N TYR A 58 0.50 -1.40 -12.80
CA TYR A 58 -0.48 -1.55 -13.87
C TYR A 58 0.06 -1.06 -15.23
N LEU A 59 0.64 0.14 -15.28
CA LEU A 59 1.21 0.69 -16.50
C LEU A 59 2.38 -0.13 -17.06
N ARG A 60 3.12 -0.84 -16.20
CA ARG A 60 4.23 -1.72 -16.63
C ARG A 60 3.76 -3.09 -17.11
N HIS A 61 2.76 -3.67 -16.45
CA HIS A 61 2.43 -5.10 -16.63
C HIS A 61 1.13 -5.34 -17.40
N CYS A 62 0.19 -4.39 -17.39
CA CYS A 62 -1.19 -4.64 -17.82
C CYS A 62 -1.64 -3.74 -18.98
N ALA A 63 -1.15 -2.50 -19.00
CA ALA A 63 -1.67 -1.45 -19.90
C ALA A 63 -1.45 -1.72 -21.40
N SER A 64 -0.52 -2.60 -21.77
CA SER A 64 -0.33 -3.01 -23.18
C SER A 64 -1.54 -3.75 -23.75
N CYS A 65 -2.28 -4.48 -22.92
CA CYS A 65 -3.45 -5.28 -23.34
C CYS A 65 -4.78 -4.70 -22.86
N HIS A 66 -4.80 -4.08 -21.68
CA HIS A 66 -5.99 -3.51 -21.04
C HIS A 66 -6.11 -1.98 -21.20
N GLY A 67 -5.14 -1.36 -21.88
CA GLY A 67 -5.07 0.08 -22.08
C GLY A 67 -4.69 0.86 -20.81
N PRO A 68 -4.43 2.17 -20.91
CA PRO A 68 -4.01 2.98 -19.76
C PRO A 68 -5.11 3.21 -18.72
N THR A 69 -6.38 3.08 -19.12
CA THR A 69 -7.57 3.27 -18.27
C THR A 69 -8.21 1.96 -17.81
N ALA A 70 -7.63 0.81 -18.15
CA ALA A 70 -8.14 -0.51 -17.78
C ALA A 70 -9.53 -0.88 -18.34
N THR A 71 -9.99 -0.16 -19.37
CA THR A 71 -11.34 -0.32 -19.98
C THR A 71 -11.30 -0.78 -21.43
N LEU A 72 -10.12 -0.91 -22.04
CA LEU A 72 -9.96 -1.05 -23.50
C LEU A 72 -8.95 -2.13 -23.88
N GLY A 73 -8.86 -2.45 -25.16
CA GLY A 73 -7.89 -3.39 -25.72
C GLY A 73 -8.34 -4.84 -25.66
N ALA A 74 -7.45 -5.76 -26.04
CA ALA A 74 -7.75 -7.19 -26.14
C ALA A 74 -8.12 -7.82 -24.78
N GLY A 75 -7.66 -7.22 -23.67
CA GLY A 75 -7.96 -7.67 -22.32
C GLY A 75 -9.30 -7.20 -21.76
N GLY A 76 -9.99 -6.27 -22.41
CA GLY A 76 -11.27 -5.73 -21.96
C GLY A 76 -11.21 -4.92 -20.66
N ASP A 77 -12.40 -4.60 -20.13
CA ASP A 77 -12.56 -3.84 -18.90
C ASP A 77 -12.31 -4.69 -17.66
N ILE A 78 -11.34 -4.25 -16.85
CA ILE A 78 -10.94 -4.89 -15.59
C ILE A 78 -11.00 -3.93 -14.39
N THR A 79 -11.67 -2.79 -14.55
CA THR A 79 -11.88 -1.86 -13.44
C THR A 79 -12.72 -2.49 -12.33
N GLY A 80 -12.42 -2.16 -11.07
CA GLY A 80 -13.16 -2.65 -9.90
C GLY A 80 -13.10 -4.17 -9.64
N LEU A 81 -12.20 -4.91 -10.29
CA LEU A 81 -12.06 -6.34 -10.02
C LEU A 81 -11.47 -6.58 -8.62
N PRO A 82 -12.07 -7.48 -7.82
CA PRO A 82 -11.57 -7.79 -6.49
C PRO A 82 -10.24 -8.55 -6.55
N GLU A 83 -9.44 -8.42 -5.49
CA GLU A 83 -8.06 -8.94 -5.37
C GLU A 83 -7.95 -10.43 -5.74
N ASN A 84 -8.93 -11.25 -5.36
CA ASN A 84 -8.91 -12.68 -5.66
C ASN A 84 -8.99 -12.99 -7.17
N LEU A 85 -9.73 -12.19 -7.94
CA LEU A 85 -9.81 -12.35 -9.39
C LEU A 85 -8.51 -11.88 -10.05
N VAL A 86 -7.94 -10.76 -9.58
CA VAL A 86 -6.64 -10.29 -10.06
C VAL A 86 -5.55 -11.33 -9.77
N ALA A 87 -5.51 -11.89 -8.56
CA ALA A 87 -4.55 -12.92 -8.16
C ALA A 87 -4.64 -14.22 -8.98
N MET A 88 -5.83 -14.56 -9.47
CA MET A 88 -6.00 -15.70 -10.38
C MET A 88 -5.57 -15.32 -11.80
N ALA A 89 -5.97 -14.14 -12.28
CA ALA A 89 -5.70 -13.69 -13.62
C ALA A 89 -4.21 -13.55 -13.93
N VAL A 90 -3.44 -12.99 -12.99
CA VAL A 90 -1.97 -12.78 -13.15
C VAL A 90 -1.19 -14.10 -13.22
N ARG A 91 -1.80 -15.25 -12.92
CA ARG A 91 -1.17 -16.56 -13.15
C ARG A 91 -1.20 -16.98 -14.62
N GLY A 92 -1.90 -16.22 -15.46
CA GLY A 92 -2.03 -16.42 -16.89
C GLY A 92 -3.16 -17.38 -17.26
N PHE A 93 -3.82 -17.07 -18.38
CA PHE A 93 -4.78 -17.93 -19.06
C PHE A 93 -4.87 -17.53 -20.52
N GLU A 94 -4.76 -18.52 -21.41
CA GLU A 94 -4.90 -18.34 -22.85
C GLU A 94 -3.96 -17.25 -23.43
N GLN A 95 -4.47 -16.06 -23.78
CA GLN A 95 -3.68 -14.94 -24.30
C GLN A 95 -3.13 -14.01 -23.20
N MET A 96 -3.59 -14.15 -21.95
CA MET A 96 -3.06 -13.38 -20.82
C MET A 96 -1.80 -14.07 -20.28
N PRO A 97 -0.61 -13.45 -20.39
CA PRO A 97 0.62 -14.05 -19.89
C PRO A 97 0.61 -14.10 -18.37
N ALA A 98 1.37 -15.05 -17.81
CA ALA A 98 1.68 -15.04 -16.39
C ALA A 98 2.56 -13.83 -16.05
N VAL A 99 2.23 -13.14 -14.96
CA VAL A 99 2.96 -12.00 -14.41
C VAL A 99 3.27 -12.31 -12.96
N GLU A 100 4.55 -12.44 -12.64
CA GLU A 100 5.01 -12.65 -11.27
C GLU A 100 4.85 -11.37 -10.45
N LEU A 101 3.96 -11.42 -9.45
CA LEU A 101 3.67 -10.31 -8.55
C LEU A 101 3.52 -10.83 -7.12
N THR A 102 3.97 -10.05 -6.14
CA THR A 102 3.70 -10.35 -4.72
C THR A 102 2.25 -10.04 -4.36
N ARG A 103 1.80 -10.52 -3.19
CA ARG A 103 0.47 -10.20 -2.68
C ARG A 103 0.28 -8.69 -2.50
N GLU A 104 1.30 -8.00 -2.02
CA GLU A 104 1.28 -6.55 -1.80
C GLU A 104 1.18 -5.79 -3.13
N GLU A 105 1.85 -6.27 -4.17
CA GLU A 105 1.76 -5.70 -5.52
C GLU A 105 0.38 -5.93 -6.14
N ILE A 106 -0.19 -7.13 -5.97
CA ILE A 106 -1.56 -7.45 -6.41
C ILE A 106 -2.56 -6.53 -5.70
N ALA A 107 -2.46 -6.39 -4.38
CA ALA A 107 -3.33 -5.50 -3.60
C ALA A 107 -3.20 -4.03 -4.05
N ALA A 108 -1.98 -3.57 -4.38
CA ALA A 108 -1.78 -2.23 -4.92
C ALA A 108 -2.45 -2.05 -6.28
N ILE A 109 -2.35 -3.02 -7.19
CA ILE A 109 -3.04 -3.01 -8.48
C ILE A 109 -4.55 -2.99 -8.29
N THR A 110 -5.10 -3.83 -7.41
CA THR A 110 -6.54 -3.82 -7.09
C THR A 110 -6.98 -2.45 -6.60
N ALA A 111 -6.23 -1.81 -5.70
CA ALA A 111 -6.54 -0.45 -5.25
C ALA A 111 -6.54 0.59 -6.40
N TRP A 112 -5.74 0.37 -7.44
CA TRP A 112 -5.77 1.21 -8.65
C TRP A 112 -7.00 0.92 -9.53
N LEU A 113 -7.37 -0.36 -9.70
CA LEU A 113 -8.57 -0.74 -10.45
C LEU A 113 -9.86 -0.24 -9.77
N ASP A 114 -9.92 -0.30 -8.44
CA ASP A 114 -11.02 0.28 -7.65
C ASP A 114 -11.06 1.81 -7.78
N HIS A 115 -9.90 2.45 -7.74
CA HIS A 115 -9.80 3.90 -7.95
C HIS A 115 -10.37 4.30 -9.31
N LEU A 116 -10.02 3.58 -10.38
CA LEU A 116 -10.55 3.80 -11.72
C LEU A 116 -12.07 3.60 -11.82
N ALA A 117 -12.62 2.60 -11.12
CA ALA A 117 -14.06 2.34 -11.10
C ALA A 117 -14.87 3.41 -10.34
N SER A 118 -14.22 4.17 -9.46
CA SER A 118 -14.85 5.21 -8.63
C SER A 118 -14.86 6.61 -9.25
N ARG A 119 -14.38 6.76 -10.49
CA ARG A 119 -14.13 8.04 -11.17
C ARG A 119 -15.22 8.42 -12.17
#